data_AF-A0A2V8E889-F1
#
_entry.id   AF-A0A2V8E889-F1
#
_cell.length_a   1.000
_cell.length_b   1.000
_cell.length_c   1.000
_cell.angle_alpha   90.00
_cell.angle_beta   90.00
_cell.angle_gamma   90.00
#
_symmetry.space_group_name_H-M   'P 1'
#
loop_
_entity.id
_entity.type
_entity.pdbx_description
1 polymer ?
#
loop_
_entity_poly.entity_id
_entity_poly.type
_entity_poly.pdbx_seq_one_letter_code
_entity_poly.pdbx_strand_id
1 'polypeptide(L)'
;MMRLRRFVVVTAVLLSLPSFAGCFKATGGGKLTGPNGESITTGFQLRCDDVGSSGHITGEFQYRDHGTGVAFHAVIDQFFLDPCESLDQQLTDAGVQGTLSASGTYTPQPTDLGLPGTILVVIQDQTNTTGATGCNPPDGGIDSLAVQLTGGFYGGRTLQACLEKGNFTVFSE
;
A
#
# COMPACT_ATOMS: atom_id res chain seq x y z
N MET A 1 -11.49 58.00 -20.35
CA MET A 1 -11.46 56.55 -20.67
C MET A 1 -10.80 55.82 -19.51
N MET A 2 -11.59 55.30 -18.56
CA MET A 2 -11.07 54.57 -17.40
C MET A 2 -10.85 53.10 -17.78
N ARG A 3 -9.60 52.62 -17.67
CA ARG A 3 -9.24 51.21 -17.87
C ARG A 3 -9.61 50.42 -16.61
N LEU A 4 -10.71 49.68 -16.67
CA LEU A 4 -11.11 48.73 -15.64
C LEU A 4 -10.11 47.56 -15.63
N ARG A 5 -9.30 47.44 -14.59
CA ARG A 5 -8.43 46.28 -14.36
C ARG A 5 -9.30 45.14 -13.82
N ARG A 6 -9.40 44.04 -14.57
CA ARG A 6 -10.07 42.81 -14.14
C ARG A 6 -9.23 42.15 -13.05
N PHE A 7 -9.69 42.20 -11.81
CA PHE A 7 -9.14 41.38 -10.72
C PHE A 7 -9.66 39.96 -10.89
N VAL A 8 -8.75 39.03 -11.18
CA VAL A 8 -9.03 37.59 -11.12
C VAL A 8 -8.99 37.21 -9.65
N VAL A 9 -10.16 37.00 -9.05
CA VAL A 9 -10.29 36.41 -7.72
C VAL A 9 -10.11 34.90 -7.90
N VAL A 10 -8.90 34.41 -7.65
CA VAL A 10 -8.66 32.97 -7.53
C VAL A 10 -9.24 32.55 -6.19
N THR A 11 -10.47 32.07 -6.21
CA THR A 11 -11.11 31.46 -5.04
C THR A 11 -10.37 30.17 -4.75
N ALA A 12 -9.43 30.20 -3.80
CA ALA A 12 -8.83 29.00 -3.26
C ALA A 12 -9.95 28.19 -2.59
N VAL A 13 -10.41 27.15 -3.27
CA VAL A 13 -11.27 26.12 -2.68
C VAL A 13 -10.38 25.38 -1.69
N LEU A 14 -10.36 25.86 -0.44
CA LEU A 14 -9.93 25.06 0.69
C LEU A 14 -10.89 23.87 0.76
N LEU A 15 -10.50 22.78 0.12
CA LEU A 15 -10.97 21.45 0.46
C LEU A 15 -10.61 21.25 1.93
N SER A 16 -11.56 21.55 2.80
CA SER A 16 -11.58 21.05 4.17
C SER A 16 -11.73 19.55 4.06
N LEU A 17 -10.59 18.87 3.92
CA LEU A 17 -10.52 17.45 4.20
C LEU A 17 -10.96 17.32 5.67
N PRO A 18 -12.05 16.59 5.95
CA PRO A 18 -12.41 16.35 7.33
C PRO A 18 -11.23 15.64 7.99
N SER A 19 -10.63 16.33 8.96
CA SER A 19 -9.60 15.80 9.84
C SER A 19 -10.24 14.78 10.77
N PHE A 20 -10.50 13.60 10.22
CA PHE A 20 -10.75 12.40 10.98
C PHE A 20 -9.41 11.90 11.45
N ALA A 21 -9.07 12.08 12.73
CA ALA A 21 -7.90 11.46 13.35
C ALA A 21 -7.92 9.95 13.05
N GLY A 22 -7.13 9.53 12.06
CA GLY A 22 -6.95 8.16 11.62
C GLY A 22 -5.46 7.88 11.64
N CYS A 23 -5.05 7.01 12.54
CA CYS A 23 -3.71 7.00 13.13
C CYS A 23 -2.53 6.82 12.16
N PHE A 24 -2.71 6.24 10.97
CA PHE A 24 -1.78 6.49 9.86
C PHE A 24 -2.37 6.05 8.52
N LYS A 25 -1.80 6.57 7.42
CA LYS A 25 -2.05 6.10 6.05
C LYS A 25 -0.78 5.55 5.44
N ALA A 26 -0.90 4.42 4.76
CA ALA A 26 0.17 3.79 4.01
C ALA A 26 -0.23 3.67 2.55
N THR A 27 0.47 4.37 1.67
CA THR A 27 0.33 4.22 0.22
C THR A 27 1.64 3.79 -0.38
N GLY A 28 1.56 2.96 -1.40
CA GLY A 28 2.74 2.51 -2.13
C GLY A 28 2.36 1.65 -3.30
N GLY A 29 3.37 1.05 -3.91
CA GLY A 29 3.20 0.30 -5.14
C GLY A 29 4.45 0.40 -5.99
N GLY A 30 4.61 -0.52 -6.91
CA GLY A 30 5.81 -0.56 -7.70
C GLY A 30 5.73 -1.54 -8.84
N LYS A 31 6.81 -1.55 -9.62
CA LYS A 31 7.03 -2.57 -10.63
C LYS A 31 7.76 -3.75 -10.00
N LEU A 32 7.25 -4.94 -10.29
CA LEU A 32 7.90 -6.19 -9.94
C LEU A 32 8.28 -6.88 -11.26
N THR A 33 9.41 -7.57 -11.27
CA THR A 33 9.75 -8.46 -12.39
C THR A 33 9.23 -9.84 -12.03
N GLY A 34 8.30 -10.35 -12.84
CA GLY A 34 7.75 -11.68 -12.66
C GLY A 34 8.75 -12.78 -13.01
N PRO A 35 8.47 -14.04 -12.63
CA PRO A 35 9.37 -15.18 -12.82
C PRO A 35 9.81 -15.43 -14.27
N ASN A 36 9.05 -14.99 -15.28
CA ASN A 36 9.44 -15.11 -16.70
C ASN A 36 9.86 -13.78 -17.33
N GLY A 37 10.19 -12.77 -16.52
CA GLY A 37 10.61 -11.45 -16.99
C GLY A 37 9.45 -10.51 -17.34
N GLU A 38 8.21 -10.90 -17.11
CA GLU A 38 7.05 -10.02 -17.25
C GLU A 38 7.11 -8.82 -16.29
N SER A 39 6.64 -7.67 -16.76
CA SER A 39 6.45 -6.52 -15.89
C SER A 39 5.12 -6.66 -15.15
N ILE A 40 5.18 -6.68 -13.83
CA ILE A 40 4.02 -6.66 -12.94
C ILE A 40 3.95 -5.27 -12.32
N THR A 41 2.75 -4.72 -12.19
CA THR A 41 2.51 -3.49 -11.44
C THR A 41 1.64 -3.80 -10.22
N THR A 42 2.04 -3.27 -9.08
CA THR A 42 1.29 -3.33 -7.83
C THR A 42 1.01 -1.94 -7.30
N GLY A 43 -0.06 -1.80 -6.52
CA GLY A 43 -0.41 -0.58 -5.84
C GLY A 43 -1.25 -0.87 -4.62
N PHE A 44 -1.10 -0.09 -3.55
CA PHE A 44 -1.91 -0.20 -2.37
C PHE A 44 -2.17 1.16 -1.73
N GLN A 45 -3.33 1.25 -1.11
CA GLN A 45 -3.72 2.35 -0.24
C GLN A 45 -4.38 1.76 0.98
N LEU A 46 -3.73 1.89 2.12
CA LEU A 46 -4.13 1.35 3.40
C LEU A 46 -4.29 2.50 4.41
N ARG A 47 -5.19 2.31 5.35
CA ARG A 47 -5.45 3.20 6.47
C ARG A 47 -5.63 2.36 7.72
N CYS A 48 -5.12 2.84 8.84
CA CYS A 48 -5.38 2.27 10.14
C CYS A 48 -6.19 3.26 10.98
N ASP A 49 -7.30 2.79 11.54
CA ASP A 49 -8.13 3.53 12.49
C ASP A 49 -8.25 2.77 13.81
N ASP A 50 -8.22 3.50 14.94
CA ASP A 50 -8.47 2.90 16.25
C ASP A 50 -9.97 2.64 16.46
N VAL A 51 -10.29 1.42 16.86
CA VAL A 51 -11.62 0.96 17.25
C VAL A 51 -11.54 0.43 18.70
N GLY A 52 -11.77 1.33 19.66
CA GLY A 52 -11.58 1.02 21.07
C GLY A 52 -10.09 0.99 21.43
N SER A 53 -9.59 -0.15 21.89
CA SER A 53 -8.16 -0.38 22.17
C SER A 53 -7.45 -1.18 21.06
N SER A 54 -8.12 -1.39 19.93
CA SER A 54 -7.69 -2.26 18.84
C SER A 54 -7.63 -1.47 17.54
N GLY A 55 -6.68 -1.79 16.68
CA GLY A 55 -6.54 -1.17 15.37
C GLY A 55 -7.36 -1.90 14.30
N HIS A 56 -7.83 -1.13 13.33
CA HIS A 56 -8.58 -1.62 12.18
C HIS A 56 -7.92 -1.12 10.90
N ILE A 57 -7.33 -2.04 10.13
CA ILE A 57 -6.71 -1.76 8.84
C ILE A 57 -7.75 -1.96 7.74
N THR A 58 -7.99 -0.90 6.96
CA THR A 58 -8.84 -0.94 5.77
C THR A 58 -8.07 -0.42 4.56
N GLY A 59 -8.49 -0.82 3.37
CA GLY A 59 -7.91 -0.27 2.15
C GLY A 59 -8.07 -1.15 0.93
N GLU A 60 -7.25 -0.88 -0.08
CA GLU A 60 -7.26 -1.58 -1.35
C GLU A 60 -5.84 -1.98 -1.77
N PHE A 61 -5.75 -3.12 -2.45
CA PHE A 61 -4.52 -3.59 -3.10
C PHE A 61 -4.84 -4.00 -4.54
N GLN A 62 -4.01 -3.57 -5.48
CA GLN A 62 -4.15 -3.84 -6.90
C GLN A 62 -2.90 -4.53 -7.45
N TYR A 63 -3.13 -5.49 -8.33
CA TYR A 63 -2.10 -6.22 -9.06
C TYR A 63 -2.46 -6.28 -10.54
N ARG A 64 -1.47 -6.09 -11.41
CA ARG A 64 -1.60 -6.31 -12.85
C ARG A 64 -0.33 -6.94 -13.41
N ASP A 65 -0.48 -8.08 -14.05
CA ASP A 65 0.55 -8.71 -14.87
C ASP A 65 0.37 -8.26 -16.32
N HIS A 66 1.34 -7.52 -16.86
CA HIS A 66 1.27 -7.01 -18.23
C HIS A 66 1.64 -8.06 -19.27
N GLY A 67 2.30 -9.15 -18.90
CA GLY A 67 2.65 -10.25 -19.82
C GLY A 67 1.45 -11.13 -20.15
N THR A 68 0.62 -11.43 -19.15
CA THR A 68 -0.59 -12.27 -19.31
C THR A 68 -1.88 -11.46 -19.43
N GLY A 69 -1.86 -10.17 -19.07
CA GLY A 69 -3.04 -9.29 -19.06
C GLY A 69 -3.97 -9.51 -17.88
N VAL A 70 -3.65 -10.46 -16.98
CA VAL A 70 -4.48 -10.75 -15.81
C VAL A 70 -4.19 -9.77 -14.68
N ALA A 71 -5.21 -9.51 -13.86
CA ALA A 71 -5.12 -8.60 -12.74
C ALA A 71 -5.94 -9.13 -11.56
N PHE A 72 -5.77 -8.53 -10.39
CA PHE A 72 -6.76 -8.64 -9.33
C PHE A 72 -6.88 -7.32 -8.57
N HIS A 73 -8.06 -7.11 -8.01
CA HIS A 73 -8.33 -6.08 -7.03
C HIS A 73 -8.67 -6.77 -5.71
N ALA A 74 -8.03 -6.36 -4.63
CA ALA A 74 -8.30 -6.81 -3.29
C ALA A 74 -8.77 -5.67 -2.38
N VAL A 75 -9.76 -6.00 -1.55
CA VAL A 75 -10.25 -5.14 -0.47
C VAL A 75 -9.68 -5.68 0.84
N ILE A 76 -8.96 -4.81 1.54
CA ILE A 76 -8.32 -5.08 2.83
C ILE A 76 -9.26 -4.65 3.95
N ASP A 77 -9.45 -5.56 4.91
CA ASP A 77 -10.32 -5.36 6.06
C ASP A 77 -9.86 -6.30 7.19
N GLN A 78 -9.08 -5.77 8.13
CA GLN A 78 -8.44 -6.55 9.19
C GLN A 78 -8.47 -5.81 10.54
N PHE A 79 -8.95 -6.49 11.57
CA PHE A 79 -8.77 -6.07 12.97
C PHE A 79 -7.53 -6.71 13.58
N PHE A 80 -6.82 -5.97 14.43
CA PHE A 80 -5.72 -6.49 15.24
C PHE A 80 -5.79 -5.92 16.67
N LEU A 81 -5.12 -6.59 17.61
CA LEU A 81 -5.35 -6.37 19.04
C LEU A 81 -4.80 -5.04 19.55
N ASP A 82 -3.72 -4.54 18.95
CA ASP A 82 -3.02 -3.33 19.35
C ASP A 82 -3.58 -2.09 18.64
N PRO A 83 -3.48 -0.89 19.22
CA PRO A 83 -3.89 0.34 18.55
C PRO A 83 -2.95 0.67 17.39
N CYS A 84 -3.44 1.44 16.44
CA CYS A 84 -2.73 1.87 15.25
C CYS A 84 -1.49 2.72 15.54
N GLU A 85 -1.45 3.45 16.67
CA GLU A 85 -0.25 4.17 17.14
C GLU A 85 0.93 3.22 17.37
N SER A 86 0.68 1.99 17.85
CA SER A 86 1.75 1.00 18.06
C SER A 86 2.35 0.54 16.73
N LEU A 87 1.52 0.46 15.69
CA LEU A 87 1.95 0.10 14.35
C LEU A 87 2.69 1.27 13.67
N ASP A 88 2.24 2.51 13.85
CA ASP A 88 2.94 3.72 13.37
C ASP A 88 4.34 3.82 13.99
N GLN A 89 4.46 3.58 15.30
CA GLN A 89 5.75 3.56 15.99
C GLN A 89 6.69 2.48 15.42
N GLN A 90 6.20 1.26 15.17
CA GLN A 90 6.99 0.18 14.57
C GLN A 90 7.50 0.52 13.17
N LEU A 91 6.73 1.27 12.39
CA LEU A 91 7.08 1.66 11.04
C LEU A 91 8.05 2.85 11.01
N THR A 92 8.01 3.73 12.01
CA THR A 92 8.81 4.96 12.05
C THR A 92 10.08 4.86 12.90
N ASP A 93 10.20 3.87 13.78
CA ASP A 93 11.34 3.71 14.68
C ASP A 93 12.67 3.45 13.95
N ALA A 94 13.66 4.31 14.23
CA ALA A 94 15.01 4.18 13.68
C ALA A 94 15.70 2.90 14.18
N GLY A 95 16.30 2.13 13.26
CA GLY A 95 16.99 0.88 13.57
C GLY A 95 16.10 -0.36 13.69
N VAL A 96 14.78 -0.21 13.56
CA VAL A 96 13.82 -1.32 13.52
C VAL A 96 13.39 -1.56 12.08
N GLN A 97 13.25 -2.83 11.69
CA GLN A 97 12.58 -3.17 10.44
C GLN A 97 11.07 -3.08 10.66
N GLY A 98 10.44 -2.02 10.14
CA GLY A 98 9.00 -1.87 10.20
C GLY A 98 8.31 -2.94 9.37
N THR A 99 7.24 -3.57 9.88
CA THR A 99 6.46 -4.55 9.13
C THR A 99 4.96 -4.26 9.27
N LEU A 100 4.31 -3.96 8.16
CA LEU A 100 2.86 -3.85 8.04
C LEU A 100 2.30 -5.12 7.44
N SER A 101 1.40 -5.79 8.15
CA SER A 101 0.71 -7.00 7.69
C SER A 101 -0.80 -6.76 7.64
N ALA A 102 -1.40 -6.94 6.47
CA ALA A 102 -2.81 -6.65 6.22
C ALA A 102 -3.46 -7.74 5.37
N SER A 103 -4.68 -8.14 5.71
CA SER A 103 -5.41 -9.21 5.04
C SER A 103 -6.77 -8.77 4.53
N GLY A 104 -7.28 -9.52 3.56
CA GLY A 104 -8.55 -9.20 2.91
C GLY A 104 -8.97 -10.23 1.88
N THR A 105 -9.82 -9.80 0.97
CA THR A 105 -10.33 -10.63 -0.13
C THR A 105 -9.94 -10.06 -1.47
N TYR A 106 -9.57 -10.92 -2.42
CA TYR A 106 -9.24 -10.50 -3.78
C TYR A 106 -10.22 -11.09 -4.79
N THR A 107 -10.48 -10.34 -5.85
CA THR A 107 -11.26 -10.79 -7.01
C THR A 107 -10.39 -10.74 -8.27
N PRO A 108 -10.26 -11.86 -9.02
CA PRO A 108 -9.51 -11.85 -10.28
C PRO A 108 -10.19 -10.96 -11.32
N GLN A 109 -9.37 -10.47 -12.26
CA GLN A 109 -9.79 -9.61 -13.35
C GLN A 109 -9.19 -10.14 -14.67
N PRO A 110 -10.04 -10.50 -15.66
CA PRO A 110 -11.50 -10.43 -15.61
C PRO A 110 -12.14 -11.41 -14.60
N THR A 111 -13.36 -11.08 -14.14
CA THR A 111 -14.03 -11.79 -13.03
C THR A 111 -14.49 -13.20 -13.37
N ASP A 112 -14.49 -13.57 -14.64
CA ASP A 112 -14.79 -14.90 -15.16
C ASP A 112 -13.60 -15.87 -15.10
N LEU A 113 -12.39 -15.38 -14.75
CA LEU A 113 -11.21 -16.23 -14.57
C LEU A 113 -11.38 -17.26 -13.45
N GLY A 114 -12.16 -16.93 -12.42
CA GLY A 114 -12.43 -17.86 -11.33
C GLY A 114 -12.96 -17.19 -10.08
N LEU A 115 -13.08 -18.00 -9.03
CA LEU A 115 -13.61 -17.52 -7.75
C LEU A 115 -12.65 -16.54 -7.06
N PRO A 116 -13.17 -15.60 -6.27
CA PRO A 116 -12.40 -14.82 -5.31
C PRO A 116 -11.61 -15.70 -4.34
N GLY A 117 -10.58 -15.12 -3.73
CA GLY A 117 -9.81 -15.74 -2.67
C GLY A 117 -9.45 -14.74 -1.58
N THR A 118 -8.55 -15.13 -0.69
CA THR A 118 -8.00 -14.25 0.34
C THR A 118 -6.58 -13.83 0.01
N ILE A 119 -6.23 -12.65 0.51
CA ILE A 119 -4.90 -12.05 0.34
C ILE A 119 -4.31 -11.77 1.73
N LEU A 120 -3.01 -11.96 1.84
CA LEU A 120 -2.18 -11.41 2.90
C LEU A 120 -1.10 -10.55 2.24
N VAL A 121 -1.07 -9.28 2.58
CA VAL A 121 -0.10 -8.29 2.14
C VAL A 121 0.84 -8.02 3.29
N VAL A 122 2.13 -8.18 3.06
CA VAL A 122 3.20 -7.85 4.01
C VAL A 122 4.10 -6.82 3.36
N ILE A 123 4.18 -5.64 3.96
CA ILE A 123 5.08 -4.57 3.55
C ILE A 123 6.14 -4.46 4.63
N GLN A 124 7.41 -4.50 4.24
CA GLN A 124 8.51 -4.30 5.18
C GLN A 124 9.28 -3.05 4.81
N ASP A 125 9.32 -2.09 5.73
CA ASP A 125 10.14 -0.89 5.61
C ASP A 125 11.55 -1.18 6.14
N GLN A 126 12.54 -1.08 5.25
CA GLN A 126 13.95 -1.26 5.56
C GLN A 126 14.73 0.07 5.51
N THR A 127 14.06 1.20 5.27
CA THR A 127 14.65 2.55 5.18
C THR A 127 15.44 2.93 6.42
N ASN A 128 14.99 2.46 7.58
CA ASN A 128 15.60 2.74 8.88
C ASN A 128 16.62 1.70 9.36
N THR A 129 16.95 0.70 8.55
CA THR A 129 17.91 -0.36 8.91
C THR A 129 19.28 -0.17 8.24
N THR A 130 20.34 0.00 9.04
CA THR A 130 21.70 0.10 8.53
C THR A 130 22.21 -1.29 8.09
N GLY A 131 22.70 -1.39 6.85
CA GLY A 131 23.26 -2.65 6.33
C GLY A 131 22.22 -3.70 5.94
N ALA A 132 20.97 -3.30 5.68
CA ALA A 132 19.96 -4.18 5.12
C ALA A 132 20.50 -4.87 3.85
N THR A 133 20.48 -6.20 3.86
CA THR A 133 20.87 -7.02 2.70
C THR A 133 19.60 -7.46 1.98
N GLY A 134 19.42 -6.95 0.75
CA GLY A 134 18.19 -7.16 -0.02
C GLY A 134 18.14 -6.29 -1.27
N CYS A 135 16.95 -6.17 -1.84
CA CYS A 135 16.55 -5.28 -2.93
C CYS A 135 17.37 -3.98 -3.08
N ASN A 136 18.42 -3.94 -3.91
CA ASN A 136 19.34 -2.80 -4.02
C ASN A 136 19.08 -1.94 -5.27
N PRO A 137 18.42 -0.77 -5.17
CA PRO A 137 18.64 0.35 -6.08
C PRO A 137 19.50 1.45 -5.43
N PRO A 138 20.14 2.33 -6.22
CA PRO A 138 21.27 3.14 -5.78
C PRO A 138 20.98 4.29 -4.78
N ASP A 139 19.71 4.55 -4.44
CA ASP A 139 19.30 5.88 -3.92
C ASP A 139 18.50 5.86 -2.59
N GLY A 140 18.63 4.82 -1.75
CA GLY A 140 18.24 4.88 -0.34
C GLY A 140 16.73 4.78 -0.03
N GLY A 141 16.38 3.86 0.86
CA GLY A 141 15.00 3.50 1.25
C GLY A 141 14.52 2.28 0.49
N ILE A 142 14.52 1.12 1.15
CA ILE A 142 14.11 -0.15 0.54
C ILE A 142 12.86 -0.62 1.27
N ASP A 143 11.73 -0.62 0.56
CA ASP A 143 10.53 -1.30 1.01
C ASP A 143 10.37 -2.58 0.21
N SER A 144 10.17 -3.70 0.91
CA SER A 144 9.82 -4.96 0.27
C SER A 144 8.33 -5.22 0.39
N LEU A 145 7.74 -5.76 -0.66
CA LEU A 145 6.35 -6.17 -0.71
C LEU A 145 6.29 -7.68 -0.91
N ALA A 146 5.59 -8.37 -0.02
CA ALA A 146 5.21 -9.76 -0.18
C ALA A 146 3.68 -9.88 -0.17
N VAL A 147 3.15 -10.70 -1.07
CA VAL A 147 1.72 -10.96 -1.21
C VAL A 147 1.51 -12.47 -1.26
N GLN A 148 0.72 -13.00 -0.35
CA GLN A 148 0.31 -14.39 -0.34
C GLN A 148 -1.17 -14.50 -0.69
N LEU A 149 -1.50 -15.35 -1.66
CA LEU A 149 -2.85 -15.54 -2.17
C LEU A 149 -3.32 -16.95 -1.81
N THR A 150 -4.48 -17.07 -1.17
CA THR A 150 -5.05 -18.35 -0.76
C THR A 150 -6.48 -18.53 -1.29
N GLY A 151 -6.81 -19.73 -1.76
CA GLY A 151 -8.07 -19.99 -2.45
C GLY A 151 -8.21 -19.21 -3.76
N GLY A 152 -9.32 -19.39 -4.48
CA GLY A 152 -9.62 -18.68 -5.73
C GLY A 152 -8.66 -19.00 -6.89
N PHE A 153 -8.75 -18.20 -7.96
CA PHE A 153 -7.96 -18.38 -9.19
C PHE A 153 -6.43 -18.33 -8.98
N TYR A 154 -5.96 -17.47 -8.07
CA TYR A 154 -4.54 -17.28 -7.77
C TYR A 154 -4.08 -18.06 -6.52
N GLY A 155 -4.90 -18.97 -5.99
CA GLY A 155 -4.61 -19.68 -4.74
C GLY A 155 -3.27 -20.44 -4.76
N GLY A 156 -2.51 -20.32 -3.67
CA GLY A 156 -1.20 -20.94 -3.50
C GLY A 156 -0.04 -20.13 -4.08
N ARG A 157 -0.30 -18.96 -4.67
CA ARG A 157 0.76 -18.07 -5.17
C ARG A 157 1.30 -17.18 -4.07
N THR A 158 2.62 -17.00 -4.10
CA THR A 158 3.32 -15.97 -3.34
C THR A 158 4.07 -15.08 -4.32
N LEU A 159 3.91 -13.78 -4.17
CA LEU A 159 4.61 -12.76 -4.93
C LEU A 159 5.50 -12.01 -3.94
N GLN A 160 6.78 -11.86 -4.24
CA GLN A 160 7.70 -11.09 -3.42
C GLN A 160 8.59 -10.27 -4.34
N ALA A 161 8.69 -8.98 -4.08
CA ALA A 161 9.60 -8.12 -4.83
C ALA A 161 9.92 -6.81 -4.11
N CYS A 162 10.93 -6.15 -4.66
CA CYS A 162 11.39 -4.83 -4.30
C CYS A 162 10.44 -3.79 -4.88
N LEU A 163 10.07 -2.77 -4.11
CA LEU A 163 9.32 -1.64 -4.67
C LEU A 163 10.27 -0.72 -5.44
N GLU A 164 10.30 -0.84 -6.77
CA GLU A 164 11.02 0.11 -7.62
C GLU A 164 10.30 1.48 -7.62
N LYS A 165 10.90 2.49 -6.98
CA LYS A 165 10.42 3.90 -6.94
C LYS A 165 9.08 4.12 -6.24
N GLY A 166 8.59 3.10 -5.53
CA GLY A 166 7.42 3.18 -4.68
C GLY A 166 7.84 3.49 -3.27
N ASN A 167 7.77 4.75 -2.85
CA ASN A 167 7.96 5.07 -1.44
C ASN A 167 6.78 4.49 -0.67
N PHE A 168 7.03 3.63 0.31
CA PHE A 168 6.13 3.50 1.44
C PHE A 168 6.13 4.86 2.13
N THR A 169 5.03 5.59 1.95
CA THR A 169 4.85 6.85 2.69
C THR A 169 3.86 6.57 3.80
N VAL A 170 4.39 6.49 5.02
CA VAL A 170 3.57 6.59 6.22
C VAL A 170 3.26 8.06 6.42
N PHE A 171 1.99 8.42 6.35
CA PHE A 171 1.52 9.70 6.82
C PHE A 171 0.96 9.47 8.21
N SER A 172 1.68 9.93 9.23
CA SER A 172 1.07 10.23 10.52
C SER A 172 0.28 11.53 10.36
N GLU A 173 -0.99 11.52 10.78
CA GLU A 173 -1.83 12.73 10.82
C GLU A 173 -1.70 13.48 12.14
#